data_AF-G8ZX28-F1
#
_entry.id   AF-G8ZX28-F1
#
_cell.length_a   1.000
_cell.length_b   1.000
_cell.length_c   1.000
_cell.angle_alpha   90.00
_cell.angle_beta   90.00
_cell.angle_gamma   90.00
#
_symmetry.space_group_name_H-M   'P 1'
#
loop_
_entity.id
_entity.type
_entity.pdbx_description
1 polymer ?
#
loop_
_entity_poly.entity_id
_entity_poly.type
_entity_poly.pdbx_seq_one_letter_code
_entity_poly.pdbx_strand_id
1 'polypeptide(L)'
;MSSELAFDGELPLRLPLKACSALESYPGLLERRNRCIAAIGQDTGRSGDWLGRIDELLGYAGALLSIDDELEVELSAEVAIAILDAAAFEQELALEVLERAYGSDVADAGWGTSGRCLRRGLGLVQYVELRFEQCLPRLCGLTTQLALEFQFLQQAGIVVLSLSKLRSKVYKGRREAVLDFYEQDLSELASNSGLYARLVIGCHDTALRCSRSSSIINKPVLTYLDSLGLLLVSLEQYSNDASGVALGMIQLAISRLNKIVPSSQLNDSILTKKKKRDFLKNAISTKSRKWTRKKVELLPVLQETLDDFVIPLALLLRYRFTQTNEKLSYQPIETDETVLRKLIPRGKAPELKGSQWYLNLNEQSLQQETPSQGAYY
;
A
#
# COMPACT_ATOMS: atom_id res chain seq x y z
N MET A 1 15.48 -19.78 34.73
CA MET A 1 14.06 -20.12 34.48
C MET A 1 13.60 -19.18 33.39
N SER A 2 13.47 -19.71 32.18
CA SER A 2 13.15 -18.95 30.97
C SER A 2 11.70 -18.48 31.04
N SER A 3 11.48 -17.18 31.31
CA SER A 3 10.15 -16.61 31.12
C SER A 3 9.86 -16.58 29.63
N GLU A 4 8.99 -17.48 29.17
CA GLU A 4 8.42 -17.43 27.83
C GLU A 4 7.63 -16.13 27.69
N LEU A 5 8.29 -15.08 27.18
CA LEU A 5 7.62 -13.95 26.55
C LEU A 5 6.98 -14.49 25.27
N ALA A 6 5.74 -14.95 25.37
CA ALA A 6 4.89 -15.27 24.24
C ALA A 6 4.55 -13.96 23.53
N PHE A 7 5.03 -13.80 22.30
CA PHE A 7 4.60 -12.72 21.42
C PHE A 7 3.46 -13.25 20.58
N ASP A 8 2.26 -12.72 20.78
CA ASP A 8 1.06 -13.12 20.01
C ASP A 8 1.11 -12.64 18.54
N GLY A 9 2.21 -12.01 18.09
CA GLY A 9 2.49 -11.70 16.68
C GLY A 9 1.62 -10.61 16.06
N GLU A 10 0.59 -10.12 16.75
CA GLU A 10 -0.24 -9.00 16.32
C GLU A 10 0.39 -7.66 16.75
N LEU A 11 0.59 -6.76 15.79
CA LEU A 11 1.06 -5.40 16.05
C LEU A 11 -0.09 -4.49 16.54
N PRO A 12 0.20 -3.50 17.41
CA PRO A 12 1.46 -3.30 18.12
C PRO A 12 1.74 -4.46 19.09
N LEU A 13 3.01 -4.88 19.20
CA LEU A 13 3.46 -6.01 20.02
C LEU A 13 3.21 -5.77 21.51
N ARG A 14 3.15 -4.50 21.93
CA ARG A 14 2.94 -4.02 23.31
C ARG A 14 4.09 -4.41 24.24
N LEU A 15 4.58 -3.43 25.01
CA LEU A 15 5.53 -3.72 26.08
C LEU A 15 4.88 -4.63 27.15
N PRO A 16 5.61 -5.61 27.71
CA PRO A 16 5.08 -6.48 28.77
C PRO A 16 4.57 -5.67 29.97
N LEU A 17 3.45 -6.08 30.60
CA LEU A 17 2.90 -5.33 31.73
C LEU A 17 3.86 -5.28 32.93
N LYS A 18 4.67 -6.33 33.13
CA LYS A 18 5.73 -6.35 34.14
C LYS A 18 7.03 -5.86 33.50
N ALA A 19 7.69 -4.91 34.17
CA ALA A 19 9.03 -4.47 33.77
C ALA A 19 10.07 -5.58 34.00
N CYS A 20 11.09 -5.61 33.15
CA CYS A 20 12.28 -6.41 33.40
C CYS A 20 12.93 -5.99 34.73
N SER A 21 13.44 -6.96 35.49
CA SER A 21 14.10 -6.71 36.78
C SER A 21 15.31 -5.76 36.65
N ALA A 22 15.98 -5.74 35.50
CA ALA A 22 17.07 -4.81 35.22
C ALA A 22 16.63 -3.33 35.21
N LEU A 23 15.35 -3.04 34.95
CA LEU A 23 14.81 -1.67 34.94
C LEU A 23 14.53 -1.12 36.34
N GLU A 24 14.46 -1.97 37.37
CA GLU A 24 14.23 -1.53 38.76
C GLU A 24 15.34 -0.59 39.26
N SER A 25 16.54 -0.70 38.68
CA SER A 25 17.69 0.15 38.99
C SER A 25 17.63 1.53 38.33
N TYR A 26 16.67 1.78 37.44
CA TYR A 26 16.59 3.01 36.63
C TYR A 26 15.18 3.65 36.69
N PRO A 27 14.84 4.39 37.78
CA PRO A 27 13.49 4.92 37.98
C PRO A 27 13.01 5.85 36.87
N GLY A 28 13.91 6.66 36.27
CA GLY A 28 13.56 7.53 35.14
C GLY A 28 13.17 6.77 33.86
N LEU A 29 13.69 5.54 33.67
CA LEU A 29 13.32 4.69 32.53
C LEU A 29 11.98 3.98 32.76
N LEU A 30 11.67 3.61 34.01
CA LEU A 30 10.35 3.08 34.37
C LEU A 30 9.23 4.09 34.08
N GLU A 31 9.47 5.38 34.34
CA GLU A 31 8.52 6.44 33.98
C GLU A 31 8.31 6.54 32.45
N ARG A 32 9.40 6.51 31.66
CA ARG A 32 9.33 6.52 30.19
C ARG A 32 8.59 5.30 29.64
N ARG A 33 8.86 4.12 30.22
CA ARG A 33 8.18 2.87 29.89
C ARG A 33 6.68 2.95 30.11
N ASN A 34 6.26 3.49 31.25
CA ASN A 34 4.84 3.66 31.57
C ASN A 34 4.15 4.64 30.61
N ARG A 35 4.85 5.70 30.17
CA ARG A 35 4.35 6.58 29.10
C ARG A 35 4.20 5.84 27.78
N CYS A 36 5.14 5.00 27.39
CA CYS A 36 5.04 4.17 26.19
C CYS A 36 3.85 3.22 26.24
N ILE A 37 3.63 2.54 27.38
CA ILE A 37 2.47 1.66 27.58
C ILE A 37 1.16 2.44 27.44
N ALA A 38 1.08 3.63 28.05
CA ALA A 38 -0.10 4.50 27.93
C ALA A 38 -0.30 4.96 26.48
N ALA A 39 0.76 5.34 25.78
CA ALA A 39 0.74 5.77 24.38
C ALA A 39 0.24 4.66 23.44
N ILE A 40 0.66 3.40 23.67
CA ILE A 40 0.20 2.23 22.91
C ILE A 40 -1.26 1.88 23.26
N GLY A 41 -1.63 1.96 24.54
CA GLY A 41 -2.95 1.55 25.05
C GLY A 41 -4.09 2.54 24.80
N GLN A 42 -3.81 3.75 24.32
CA GLN A 42 -4.84 4.73 23.98
C GLN A 42 -5.56 4.34 22.68
N ASP A 43 -6.83 3.98 22.81
CA ASP A 43 -7.74 3.65 21.72
C ASP A 43 -7.96 4.89 20.83
N THR A 44 -7.57 4.81 19.56
CA THR A 44 -7.62 5.97 18.65
C THR A 44 -8.72 5.78 17.63
N GLY A 45 -9.78 6.58 17.79
CA GLY A 45 -10.51 7.06 16.62
C GLY A 45 -9.54 7.75 15.66
N ARG A 46 -9.91 7.77 14.36
CA ARG A 46 -9.19 8.14 13.10
C ARG A 46 -8.33 9.43 13.04
N SER A 47 -7.77 9.92 14.15
CA SER A 47 -6.93 11.11 14.26
C SER A 47 -6.07 10.99 15.53
N GLY A 48 -5.29 9.91 15.64
CA GLY A 48 -4.35 9.74 16.73
C GLY A 48 -3.15 10.68 16.60
N ASP A 49 -2.58 11.09 17.73
CA ASP A 49 -1.26 11.74 17.75
C ASP A 49 -0.16 10.69 17.47
N TRP A 50 -0.07 10.25 16.21
CA TRP A 50 0.89 9.23 15.79
C TRP A 50 2.32 9.69 16.02
N LEU A 51 2.61 10.97 15.76
CA LEU A 51 3.94 11.54 15.92
C LEU A 51 4.39 11.52 17.38
N GLY A 52 3.54 11.97 18.32
CA GLY A 52 3.87 11.91 19.75
C GLY A 52 4.14 10.48 20.24
N ARG A 53 3.41 9.49 19.73
CA ARG A 53 3.63 8.06 20.06
C ARG A 53 4.96 7.54 19.54
N ILE A 54 5.28 7.85 18.28
CA ILE A 54 6.55 7.49 17.65
C ILE A 54 7.70 8.10 18.46
N ASP A 55 7.60 9.38 18.80
CA ASP A 55 8.65 10.11 19.53
C ASP A 55 8.86 9.55 20.94
N GLU A 56 7.79 9.22 21.69
CA GLU A 56 7.91 8.59 23.02
C GLU A 56 8.58 7.22 22.94
N LEU A 57 8.21 6.38 21.97
CA LEU A 57 8.80 5.04 21.80
C LEU A 57 10.26 5.10 21.39
N LEU A 58 10.62 5.96 20.44
CA LEU A 58 12.01 6.15 20.02
C LEU A 58 12.86 6.80 21.12
N GLY A 59 12.28 7.72 21.89
CA GLY A 59 12.92 8.33 23.06
C GLY A 59 13.14 7.36 24.22
N TYR A 60 12.26 6.37 24.39
CA TYR A 60 12.46 5.27 25.33
C TYR A 60 13.54 4.30 24.84
N ALA A 61 13.46 3.86 23.58
CA ALA A 61 14.44 2.97 22.98
C ALA A 61 15.86 3.57 22.99
N GLY A 62 16.00 4.85 22.64
CA GLY A 62 17.28 5.57 22.68
C GLY A 62 17.86 5.66 24.09
N ALA A 63 17.01 5.92 25.10
CA ALA A 63 17.45 5.98 26.49
C ALA A 63 17.91 4.60 27.01
N LEU A 64 17.21 3.51 26.64
CA LEU A 64 17.63 2.15 26.95
C LEU A 64 18.98 1.79 26.32
N LEU A 65 19.13 2.11 25.03
CA LEU A 65 20.37 1.88 24.29
C LEU A 65 21.56 2.71 24.82
N SER A 66 21.31 3.77 25.58
CA SER A 66 22.36 4.61 26.16
C SER A 66 22.88 4.10 27.51
N ILE A 67 22.28 3.06 28.09
CA ILE A 67 22.73 2.48 29.36
C ILE A 67 24.00 1.65 29.17
N ASP A 68 24.03 0.82 28.13
CA ASP A 68 25.14 -0.08 27.82
C ASP A 68 25.13 -0.44 26.32
N ASP A 69 26.32 -0.60 25.74
CA ASP A 69 26.52 -1.07 24.38
C ASP A 69 26.17 -2.57 24.24
N GLU A 70 26.26 -3.34 25.32
CA GLU A 70 25.92 -4.77 25.38
C GLU A 70 24.72 -5.02 26.30
N LEU A 71 23.53 -4.70 25.81
CA LEU A 71 22.28 -4.94 26.54
C LEU A 71 22.04 -6.43 26.79
N GLU A 72 21.60 -6.76 28.01
CA GLU A 72 21.05 -8.08 28.33
C GLU A 72 19.88 -8.43 27.41
N VAL A 73 19.62 -9.74 27.23
CA VAL A 73 18.59 -10.24 26.29
C VAL A 73 17.19 -9.67 26.59
N GLU A 74 16.85 -9.50 27.87
CA GLU A 74 15.55 -8.95 28.28
C GLU A 74 15.41 -7.46 27.91
N LEU A 75 16.46 -6.66 28.14
CA LEU A 75 16.48 -5.24 27.75
C LEU A 75 16.52 -5.07 26.23
N SER A 76 17.31 -5.90 25.54
CA SER A 76 17.33 -5.96 24.08
C SER A 76 15.95 -6.23 23.50
N ALA A 77 15.17 -7.11 24.14
CA ALA A 77 13.80 -7.39 23.74
C ALA A 77 12.88 -6.17 23.94
N GLU A 78 12.98 -5.44 25.06
CA GLU A 78 12.20 -4.22 25.26
C GLU A 78 12.52 -3.14 24.22
N VAL A 79 13.81 -2.96 23.88
CA VAL A 79 14.24 -2.02 22.83
C VAL A 79 13.65 -2.42 21.48
N ALA A 80 13.79 -3.69 21.10
CA ALA A 80 13.28 -4.18 19.82
C ALA A 80 11.75 -4.00 19.72
N ILE A 81 11.00 -4.29 20.78
CA ILE A 81 9.54 -4.07 20.82
C ILE A 81 9.21 -2.59 20.62
N ALA A 82 9.84 -1.68 21.37
CA ALA A 82 9.57 -0.26 21.26
C ALA A 82 9.84 0.28 19.85
N ILE A 83 10.94 -0.16 19.22
CA ILE A 83 11.28 0.22 17.84
C ILE A 83 10.29 -0.35 16.82
N LEU A 84 9.88 -1.61 16.97
CA LEU A 84 8.91 -2.25 16.06
C LEU A 84 7.51 -1.64 16.19
N ASP A 85 7.08 -1.27 17.40
CA ASP A 85 5.83 -0.55 17.63
C ASP A 85 5.89 0.86 17.05
N ALA A 86 7.03 1.55 17.14
CA ALA A 86 7.23 2.85 16.49
C ALA A 86 7.14 2.72 14.95
N ALA A 87 7.73 1.67 14.38
CA ALA A 87 7.60 1.37 12.97
C ALA A 87 6.13 1.12 12.58
N ALA A 88 5.38 0.34 13.37
CA ALA A 88 3.95 0.12 13.14
C ALA A 88 3.15 1.45 13.12
N PHE A 89 3.46 2.39 14.01
CA PHE A 89 2.81 3.70 13.99
C PHE A 89 3.23 4.58 12.80
N GLU A 90 4.48 4.49 12.31
CA GLU A 90 4.89 5.12 11.04
C GLU A 90 4.08 4.57 9.85
N GLN A 91 3.75 3.27 9.87
CA GLN A 91 2.92 2.63 8.86
C GLN A 91 1.49 3.19 8.87
N GLU A 92 0.85 3.25 10.04
CA GLU A 92 -0.51 3.80 10.18
C GLU A 92 -0.57 5.27 9.75
N LEU A 93 0.39 6.09 10.20
CA LEU A 93 0.51 7.49 9.78
C LEU A 93 0.69 7.60 8.26
N ALA A 94 1.53 6.74 7.67
CA ALA A 94 1.75 6.73 6.23
C ALA A 94 0.48 6.40 5.45
N LEU A 95 -0.31 5.43 5.89
CA LEU A 95 -1.59 5.05 5.28
C LEU A 95 -2.61 6.20 5.37
N GLU A 96 -2.71 6.83 6.53
CA GLU A 96 -3.60 7.98 6.75
C GLU A 96 -3.25 9.17 5.85
N VAL A 97 -1.95 9.48 5.73
CA VAL A 97 -1.45 10.53 4.84
C VAL A 97 -1.67 10.15 3.37
N LEU A 98 -1.51 8.88 3.00
CA LEU A 98 -1.71 8.38 1.64
C LEU A 98 -3.18 8.50 1.20
N GLU A 99 -4.11 8.12 2.07
CA GLU A 99 -5.56 8.26 1.83
C GLU A 99 -5.93 9.73 1.61
N ARG A 100 -5.45 10.62 2.50
CA ARG A 100 -5.68 12.07 2.35
C ARG A 100 -5.07 12.64 1.06
N ALA A 101 -3.89 12.18 0.67
CA ALA A 101 -3.24 12.64 -0.55
C ALA A 101 -4.04 12.24 -1.80
N TYR A 102 -4.60 11.03 -1.85
CA TYR A 102 -5.41 10.60 -2.99
C TYR A 102 -6.71 11.39 -3.15
N GLY A 103 -7.36 11.73 -2.03
CA GLY A 103 -8.62 12.47 -1.98
C GLY A 103 -8.49 13.99 -2.11
N SER A 104 -7.27 14.55 -2.05
CA SER A 104 -7.00 16.00 -2.06
C SER A 104 -6.55 16.51 -3.44
N ASP A 105 -6.94 17.74 -3.78
CA ASP A 105 -6.48 18.42 -4.99
C ASP A 105 -5.07 19.05 -4.83
N VAL A 106 -4.54 19.15 -3.59
CA VAL A 106 -3.22 19.73 -3.26
C VAL A 106 -2.29 18.65 -2.68
N ALA A 107 -2.09 17.58 -3.45
CA ALA A 107 -1.61 16.30 -2.91
C ALA A 107 -0.08 16.12 -2.85
N ASP A 108 0.72 16.99 -3.50
CA ASP A 108 2.15 16.76 -3.72
C ASP A 108 2.96 16.61 -2.41
N ALA A 109 2.66 17.42 -1.40
CA ALA A 109 3.30 17.32 -0.09
C ALA A 109 2.89 16.03 0.67
N GLY A 110 1.66 15.56 0.45
CA GLY A 110 1.12 14.34 1.08
C GLY A 110 1.81 13.09 0.59
N TRP A 111 1.98 12.92 -0.73
CA TRP A 111 2.70 11.78 -1.32
C TRP A 111 4.13 11.66 -0.77
N GLY A 112 4.86 12.78 -0.74
CA GLY A 112 6.22 12.83 -0.22
C GLY A 112 6.29 12.52 1.29
N THR A 113 5.29 12.94 2.06
CA THR A 113 5.22 12.67 3.50
C THR A 113 4.94 11.20 3.79
N SER A 114 3.94 10.60 3.14
CA SER A 114 3.66 9.16 3.27
C SER A 114 4.88 8.31 2.91
N GLY A 115 5.55 8.63 1.79
CA GLY A 115 6.78 7.94 1.39
C GLY A 115 7.98 8.16 2.33
N ARG A 116 8.02 9.25 3.11
CA ARG A 116 9.03 9.43 4.17
C ARG A 116 8.72 8.57 5.38
N CYS A 117 7.47 8.55 5.85
CA CYS A 117 7.05 7.70 6.96
C CYS A 117 7.32 6.22 6.68
N LEU A 118 6.97 5.71 5.49
CA LEU A 118 7.26 4.31 5.13
C LEU A 118 8.76 4.01 5.06
N ARG A 119 9.59 4.94 4.60
CA ARG A 119 11.06 4.77 4.60
C ARG A 119 11.63 4.79 6.00
N ARG A 120 11.12 5.66 6.88
CA ARG A 120 11.49 5.71 8.29
C ARG A 120 11.16 4.40 8.98
N GLY A 121 9.91 3.93 8.87
CA GLY A 121 9.45 2.66 9.42
C GLY A 121 10.23 1.45 8.90
N LEU A 122 10.47 1.35 7.59
CA LEU A 122 11.34 0.30 7.02
C LEU A 122 12.76 0.36 7.60
N GLY A 123 13.30 1.58 7.78
CA GLY A 123 14.61 1.79 8.39
C GLY A 123 14.68 1.29 9.82
N LEU A 124 13.62 1.50 10.62
CA LEU A 124 13.53 1.01 11.99
C LEU A 124 13.50 -0.53 12.03
N VAL A 125 12.75 -1.17 11.13
CA VAL A 125 12.72 -2.63 11.02
C VAL A 125 14.10 -3.18 10.64
N GLN A 126 14.77 -2.57 9.66
CA GLN A 126 16.11 -2.95 9.22
C GLN A 126 17.16 -2.74 10.32
N TYR A 127 17.01 -1.67 11.12
CA TYR A 127 17.85 -1.43 12.29
C TYR A 127 17.72 -2.55 13.33
N VAL A 128 16.48 -2.98 13.62
CA VAL A 128 16.24 -4.09 14.56
C VAL A 128 16.82 -5.40 14.05
N GLU A 129 16.63 -5.70 12.75
CA GLU A 129 17.21 -6.86 12.09
C GLU A 129 18.74 -6.85 12.25
N LEU A 130 19.41 -5.77 11.84
CA LEU A 130 20.87 -5.69 11.90
C LEU A 130 21.43 -5.74 13.34
N ARG A 131 20.79 -5.04 14.28
CA ARG A 131 21.32 -4.87 15.65
C ARG A 131 21.03 -6.07 16.54
N PHE A 132 19.89 -6.75 16.36
CA PHE A 132 19.40 -7.76 17.30
C PHE A 132 19.21 -9.15 16.71
N GLU A 133 19.55 -9.41 15.44
CA GLU A 133 19.41 -10.73 14.81
C GLU A 133 20.04 -11.87 15.62
N GLN A 134 21.24 -11.66 16.16
CA GLN A 134 21.96 -12.68 16.94
C GLN A 134 21.35 -12.89 18.33
N CYS A 135 20.84 -11.83 18.96
CA CYS A 135 20.32 -11.87 20.33
C CYS A 135 18.84 -12.27 20.40
N LEU A 136 18.07 -12.00 19.34
CA LEU A 136 16.62 -12.18 19.28
C LEU A 136 16.17 -12.89 17.98
N PRO A 137 16.63 -14.12 17.71
CA PRO A 137 16.31 -14.85 16.48
C PRO A 137 14.80 -15.06 16.28
N ARG A 138 14.03 -15.08 17.37
CA ARG A 138 12.55 -15.16 17.35
C ARG A 138 11.88 -13.99 16.62
N LEU A 139 12.53 -12.83 16.53
CA LEU A 139 11.99 -11.64 15.83
C LEU A 139 12.34 -11.63 14.33
N CYS A 140 13.21 -12.53 13.85
CA CYS A 140 13.65 -12.57 12.45
C CYS A 140 12.46 -12.75 11.48
N GLY A 141 11.54 -13.67 11.80
CA GLY A 141 10.34 -13.89 10.98
C GLY A 141 9.42 -12.67 10.93
N LEU A 142 9.26 -11.97 12.06
CA LEU A 142 8.43 -10.77 12.14
C LEU A 142 9.07 -9.58 11.40
N THR A 143 10.34 -9.31 11.63
CA THR A 143 11.09 -8.23 10.96
C THR A 143 11.12 -8.42 9.45
N THR A 144 11.37 -9.64 8.97
CA THR A 144 11.29 -9.99 7.54
C THR A 144 9.90 -9.70 6.97
N GLN A 145 8.85 -10.09 7.69
CA GLN A 145 7.48 -9.86 7.27
C GLN A 145 7.14 -8.36 7.21
N LEU A 146 7.51 -7.59 8.23
CA LEU A 146 7.28 -6.15 8.25
C LEU A 146 8.07 -5.42 7.17
N ALA A 147 9.31 -5.82 6.91
CA ALA A 147 10.10 -5.26 5.82
C ALA A 147 9.39 -5.45 4.46
N LEU A 148 8.83 -6.63 4.21
CA LEU A 148 8.03 -6.89 3.01
C LEU A 148 6.74 -6.06 2.96
N GLU A 149 6.05 -5.89 4.09
CA GLU A 149 4.84 -5.05 4.18
C GLU A 149 5.13 -3.58 3.89
N PHE A 150 6.22 -3.03 4.44
CA PHE A 150 6.67 -1.68 4.11
C PHE A 150 7.04 -1.52 2.64
N GLN A 151 7.77 -2.48 2.07
CA GLN A 151 8.09 -2.48 0.64
C GLN A 151 6.82 -2.53 -0.22
N PHE A 152 5.86 -3.38 0.15
CA PHE A 152 4.57 -3.45 -0.49
C PHE A 152 3.83 -2.11 -0.44
N LEU A 153 3.72 -1.49 0.73
CA LEU A 153 3.01 -0.22 0.91
C LEU A 153 3.65 0.93 0.12
N GLN A 154 4.98 0.98 0.06
CA GLN A 154 5.69 1.97 -0.76
C GLN A 154 5.39 1.77 -2.25
N GLN A 155 5.41 0.52 -2.72
CA GLN A 155 5.05 0.20 -4.11
C GLN A 155 3.58 0.51 -4.40
N ALA A 156 2.67 0.18 -3.48
CA ALA A 156 1.26 0.50 -3.57
C ALA A 156 1.03 2.02 -3.61
N GLY A 157 1.78 2.80 -2.83
CA GLY A 157 1.77 4.26 -2.89
C GLY A 157 2.16 4.80 -4.27
N ILE A 158 3.19 4.23 -4.90
CA ILE A 158 3.59 4.58 -6.28
C ILE A 158 2.49 4.21 -7.29
N VAL A 159 1.86 3.04 -7.13
CA VAL A 159 0.73 2.61 -7.96
C VAL A 159 -0.44 3.58 -7.81
N VAL A 160 -0.85 3.91 -6.60
CA VAL A 160 -1.96 4.84 -6.31
C VAL A 160 -1.67 6.24 -6.88
N LEU A 161 -0.44 6.74 -6.73
CA LEU A 161 -0.03 8.01 -7.34
C LEU A 161 -0.13 7.94 -8.88
N SER A 162 0.31 6.83 -9.47
CA SER A 162 0.22 6.61 -10.91
C SER A 162 -1.24 6.58 -11.38
N LEU A 163 -2.12 5.91 -10.64
CA LEU A 163 -3.56 5.90 -10.90
C LEU A 163 -4.17 7.29 -10.74
N SER A 164 -3.77 8.08 -9.75
CA SER A 164 -4.24 9.45 -9.59
C SER A 164 -3.85 10.33 -10.78
N LYS A 165 -2.61 10.20 -11.29
CA LYS A 165 -2.16 10.88 -12.51
C LYS A 165 -2.94 10.43 -13.74
N LEU A 166 -3.16 9.12 -13.91
CA LEU A 166 -3.97 8.57 -14.99
C LEU A 166 -5.41 9.08 -14.92
N ARG A 167 -6.02 9.06 -13.74
CA ARG A 167 -7.35 9.59 -13.47
C ARG A 167 -7.44 11.06 -13.88
N SER A 168 -6.48 11.90 -13.49
CA SER A 168 -6.44 13.31 -13.86
C SER A 168 -6.34 13.54 -15.36
N LYS A 169 -5.57 12.69 -16.09
CA LYS A 169 -5.51 12.72 -17.56
C LYS A 169 -6.84 12.30 -18.19
N VAL A 170 -7.42 11.19 -17.73
CA VAL A 170 -8.68 10.65 -18.27
C VAL A 170 -9.85 11.60 -18.02
N TYR A 171 -9.87 12.25 -16.86
CA TYR A 171 -10.94 13.18 -16.51
C TYR A 171 -10.60 14.63 -16.90
N LYS A 172 -9.40 14.99 -17.39
CA LYS A 172 -9.02 16.38 -17.76
C LYS A 172 -9.44 17.45 -16.73
N GLY A 173 -9.39 17.11 -15.43
CA GLY A 173 -9.90 17.96 -14.34
C GLY A 173 -11.42 18.19 -14.30
N ARG A 174 -12.17 17.61 -15.24
CA ARG A 174 -13.64 17.61 -15.31
C ARG A 174 -14.13 16.17 -15.40
N ARG A 175 -14.67 15.68 -14.29
CA ARG A 175 -15.32 14.37 -14.15
C ARG A 175 -16.29 14.01 -15.31
N GLU A 176 -16.83 15.00 -16.02
CA GLU A 176 -17.69 14.81 -17.21
C GLU A 176 -16.97 14.39 -18.52
N ALA A 177 -15.63 14.45 -18.60
CA ALA A 177 -14.84 14.25 -19.82
C ALA A 177 -14.69 12.79 -20.28
N VAL A 178 -15.12 11.81 -19.46
CA VAL A 178 -15.00 10.36 -19.75
C VAL A 178 -15.72 9.95 -21.03
N LEU A 179 -16.78 10.68 -21.39
CA LEU A 179 -17.56 10.42 -22.60
C LEU A 179 -16.97 11.06 -23.86
N ASP A 180 -16.11 12.07 -23.67
CA ASP A 180 -15.34 12.73 -24.72
C ASP A 180 -13.94 12.11 -24.85
N PHE A 181 -13.75 10.88 -24.36
CA PHE A 181 -12.50 10.14 -24.47
C PHE A 181 -12.27 9.74 -25.94
N TYR A 182 -11.37 10.44 -26.62
CA TYR A 182 -11.05 10.22 -28.04
C TYR A 182 -9.92 9.17 -28.19
N GLU A 183 -9.69 8.67 -29.41
CA GLU A 183 -8.59 7.73 -29.70
C GLU A 183 -7.21 8.30 -29.34
N GLN A 184 -7.03 9.61 -29.45
CA GLN A 184 -5.79 10.29 -29.02
C GLN A 184 -5.57 10.16 -27.51
N ASP A 185 -6.64 10.25 -26.70
CA ASP A 185 -6.55 10.07 -25.24
C ASP A 185 -6.23 8.61 -24.88
N LEU A 186 -6.73 7.63 -25.66
CA LEU A 186 -6.37 6.21 -25.53
C LEU A 186 -4.90 5.96 -25.88
N SER A 187 -4.40 6.56 -26.95
CA SER A 187 -3.00 6.44 -27.36
C SER A 187 -2.05 7.04 -26.32
N GLU A 188 -2.41 8.21 -25.76
CA GLU A 188 -1.63 8.82 -24.67
C GLU A 188 -1.67 7.95 -23.40
N LEU A 189 -2.82 7.35 -23.07
CA LEU A 189 -2.96 6.44 -21.94
C LEU A 189 -2.11 5.17 -22.12
N ALA A 190 -2.11 4.61 -23.32
CA ALA A 190 -1.35 3.41 -23.68
C ALA A 190 0.17 3.66 -23.64
N SER A 191 0.64 4.86 -23.97
CA SER A 191 2.07 5.19 -24.01
C SER A 191 2.82 4.89 -22.69
N ASN A 192 2.13 4.97 -21.54
CA ASN A 192 2.68 4.68 -20.23
C ASN A 192 2.06 3.45 -19.55
N SER A 193 1.05 2.82 -20.16
CA SER A 193 0.30 1.72 -19.54
C SER A 193 1.17 0.50 -19.30
N GLY A 194 2.11 0.18 -20.19
CA GLY A 194 3.05 -0.92 -20.01
C GLY A 194 3.99 -0.72 -18.80
N LEU A 195 4.41 0.52 -18.54
CA LEU A 195 5.22 0.84 -17.35
C LEU A 195 4.38 0.69 -16.07
N TYR A 196 3.17 1.25 -16.06
CA TYR A 196 2.26 1.11 -14.91
C TYR A 196 1.86 -0.34 -14.65
N ALA A 197 1.61 -1.12 -15.70
CA ALA A 197 1.34 -2.55 -15.60
C ALA A 197 2.49 -3.28 -14.87
N ARG A 198 3.74 -3.04 -15.30
CA ARG A 198 4.92 -3.65 -14.65
C ARG A 198 5.05 -3.25 -13.18
N LEU A 199 4.74 -2.01 -12.81
CA LEU A 199 4.74 -1.56 -11.42
C LEU A 199 3.66 -2.28 -10.59
N VAL A 200 2.44 -2.40 -11.11
CA VAL A 200 1.34 -3.11 -10.44
C VAL A 200 1.65 -4.60 -10.28
N ILE A 201 2.20 -5.23 -11.32
CA ILE A 201 2.61 -6.65 -11.27
C ILE A 201 3.76 -6.83 -10.27
N GLY A 202 4.74 -5.94 -10.24
CA GLY A 202 5.80 -5.97 -9.22
C GLY A 202 5.27 -5.80 -7.79
N CYS A 203 4.26 -4.94 -7.61
CA CYS A 203 3.55 -4.77 -6.35
C CYS A 203 2.80 -6.04 -5.93
N HIS A 204 2.15 -6.72 -6.89
CA HIS A 204 1.49 -8.01 -6.67
C HIS A 204 2.51 -9.11 -6.31
N ASP A 205 3.64 -9.18 -6.99
CA ASP A 205 4.70 -10.15 -6.71
C ASP A 205 5.29 -9.95 -5.29
N THR A 206 5.46 -8.70 -4.86
CA THR A 206 5.87 -8.37 -3.48
C THR A 206 4.80 -8.80 -2.47
N ALA A 207 3.52 -8.55 -2.77
CA ALA A 207 2.42 -8.98 -1.91
C ALA A 207 2.34 -10.51 -1.76
N LEU A 208 2.61 -11.27 -2.83
CA LEU A 208 2.64 -12.74 -2.79
C LEU A 208 3.77 -13.32 -1.92
N ARG A 209 4.86 -12.56 -1.73
CA ARG A 209 5.97 -12.97 -0.85
C ARG A 209 5.66 -12.78 0.63
N CYS A 210 4.64 -11.98 0.96
CA CYS A 210 4.24 -11.74 2.33
C CYS A 210 3.51 -12.96 2.91
N SER A 211 3.65 -13.17 4.22
CA SER A 211 2.93 -14.21 4.95
C SER A 211 1.42 -14.08 4.81
N ARG A 212 0.73 -15.23 4.84
CA ARG A 212 -0.74 -15.29 4.84
C ARG A 212 -1.38 -14.70 6.10
N SER A 213 -0.59 -14.45 7.15
CA SER A 213 -1.00 -13.83 8.40
C SER A 213 -0.92 -12.30 8.40
N SER A 214 -0.55 -11.67 7.27
CA SER A 214 -0.52 -10.21 7.15
C SER A 214 -1.91 -9.61 7.37
N SER A 215 -2.01 -8.59 8.22
CA SER A 215 -3.25 -7.82 8.41
C SER A 215 -3.57 -6.92 7.21
N ILE A 216 -2.53 -6.52 6.45
CA ILE A 216 -2.64 -5.62 5.30
C ILE A 216 -2.88 -6.39 4.01
N ILE A 217 -2.20 -7.53 3.83
CA ILE A 217 -2.16 -8.25 2.56
C ILE A 217 -3.10 -9.44 2.62
N ASN A 218 -4.21 -9.33 1.89
CA ASN A 218 -5.24 -10.35 1.83
C ASN A 218 -5.67 -10.67 0.38
N LYS A 219 -6.53 -11.67 0.25
CA LYS A 219 -7.05 -12.11 -1.07
C LYS A 219 -7.71 -10.97 -1.87
N PRO A 220 -8.51 -10.07 -1.27
CA PRO A 220 -8.99 -8.88 -1.95
C PRO A 220 -7.89 -8.00 -2.56
N VAL A 221 -6.83 -7.68 -1.81
CA VAL A 221 -5.69 -6.87 -2.31
C VAL A 221 -5.02 -7.54 -3.50
N LEU A 222 -4.75 -8.85 -3.41
CA LEU A 222 -4.17 -9.60 -4.53
C LEU A 222 -5.08 -9.58 -5.76
N THR A 223 -6.39 -9.77 -5.56
CA THR A 223 -7.38 -9.74 -6.64
C THR A 223 -7.46 -8.36 -7.30
N TYR A 224 -7.38 -7.28 -6.50
CA TYR A 224 -7.34 -5.92 -7.00
C TYR A 224 -6.11 -5.69 -7.90
N LEU A 225 -4.92 -6.05 -7.43
CA LEU A 225 -3.67 -5.85 -8.18
C LEU A 225 -3.60 -6.70 -9.45
N ASP A 226 -4.01 -7.97 -9.39
CA ASP A 226 -4.10 -8.87 -10.56
C ASP A 226 -5.04 -8.29 -11.63
N SER A 227 -6.23 -7.84 -11.21
CA SER A 227 -7.21 -7.23 -12.11
C SER A 227 -6.69 -5.94 -12.73
N LEU A 228 -6.06 -5.08 -11.93
CA LEU A 228 -5.50 -3.82 -12.41
C LEU A 228 -4.34 -4.05 -13.38
N GLY A 229 -3.47 -5.04 -13.11
CA GLY A 229 -2.41 -5.45 -14.01
C GLY A 229 -2.97 -5.85 -15.38
N LEU A 230 -3.97 -6.72 -15.40
CA LEU A 230 -4.66 -7.15 -16.64
C LEU A 230 -5.27 -5.96 -17.41
N LEU A 231 -5.92 -5.03 -16.72
CA LEU A 231 -6.49 -3.84 -17.36
C LEU A 231 -5.41 -2.96 -18.02
N LEU A 232 -4.29 -2.74 -17.34
CA LEU A 232 -3.20 -1.90 -17.86
C LEU A 232 -2.45 -2.57 -19.02
N VAL A 233 -2.26 -3.90 -18.98
CA VAL A 233 -1.70 -4.65 -20.11
C VAL A 233 -2.67 -4.65 -21.30
N SER A 234 -3.99 -4.69 -21.06
CA SER A 234 -4.98 -4.67 -22.15
C SER A 234 -4.89 -3.39 -23.00
N LEU A 235 -4.52 -2.25 -22.40
CA LEU A 235 -4.28 -1.01 -23.12
C LEU A 235 -3.10 -1.12 -24.09
N GLU A 236 -2.02 -1.77 -23.65
CA GLU A 236 -0.83 -1.98 -24.48
C GLU A 236 -1.12 -2.94 -25.64
N GLN A 237 -1.87 -4.02 -25.38
CA GLN A 237 -2.32 -4.95 -26.43
C GLN A 237 -3.23 -4.24 -27.45
N TYR A 238 -4.13 -3.39 -26.98
CA TYR A 238 -5.00 -2.60 -27.86
C TYR A 238 -4.20 -1.61 -28.72
N SER A 239 -3.18 -0.96 -28.17
CA SER A 239 -2.30 -0.08 -28.97
C SER A 239 -1.45 -0.82 -30.00
N ASN A 240 -1.22 -2.13 -29.80
CA ASN A 240 -0.52 -3.00 -30.74
C ASN A 240 -1.48 -3.70 -31.71
N ASP A 241 -2.67 -3.12 -31.93
CA ASP A 241 -3.73 -3.65 -32.80
C ASP A 241 -4.23 -5.06 -32.43
N ALA A 242 -3.97 -5.56 -31.22
CA ALA A 242 -4.43 -6.87 -30.74
C ALA A 242 -5.77 -6.76 -29.97
N SER A 243 -6.78 -6.16 -30.60
CA SER A 243 -8.12 -5.90 -30.04
C SER A 243 -8.80 -7.14 -29.44
N GLY A 244 -8.67 -8.31 -30.07
CA GLY A 244 -9.28 -9.56 -29.58
C GLY A 244 -8.65 -10.05 -28.27
N VAL A 245 -7.33 -9.94 -28.16
CA VAL A 245 -6.57 -10.27 -26.94
C VAL A 245 -6.85 -9.25 -25.84
N ALA A 246 -6.85 -7.96 -26.17
CA ALA A 246 -7.15 -6.88 -25.23
C ALA A 246 -8.54 -7.05 -24.60
N LEU A 247 -9.54 -7.44 -25.40
CA LEU A 247 -10.87 -7.80 -24.91
C LEU A 247 -10.86 -9.00 -23.97
N GLY A 248 -10.12 -10.06 -24.32
CA GLY A 248 -9.94 -11.24 -23.46
C GLY A 248 -9.37 -10.87 -22.09
N MET A 249 -8.33 -10.02 -22.05
CA MET A 249 -7.75 -9.53 -20.81
C MET A 249 -8.73 -8.72 -19.96
N ILE A 250 -9.55 -7.86 -20.58
CA ILE A 250 -10.59 -7.11 -19.86
C ILE A 250 -11.66 -8.04 -19.29
N GLN A 251 -12.09 -9.04 -20.04
CA GLN A 251 -13.07 -10.02 -19.55
C GLN A 251 -12.51 -10.80 -18.35
N LEU A 252 -11.25 -11.23 -18.43
CA LEU A 252 -10.55 -11.87 -17.32
C LEU A 252 -10.45 -10.94 -16.11
N ALA A 253 -10.05 -9.68 -16.29
CA ALA A 253 -9.98 -8.69 -15.22
C ALA A 253 -11.34 -8.48 -14.55
N ILE A 254 -12.43 -8.35 -15.31
CA ILE A 254 -13.78 -8.20 -14.77
C ILE A 254 -14.23 -9.45 -14.01
N SER A 255 -13.88 -10.66 -14.51
CA SER A 255 -14.15 -11.91 -13.80
C SER A 255 -13.47 -11.96 -12.42
N ARG A 256 -12.27 -11.37 -12.31
CA ARG A 256 -11.51 -11.26 -11.06
C ARG A 256 -12.12 -10.20 -10.15
N LEU A 257 -12.42 -9.00 -10.67
CA LEU A 257 -13.08 -7.94 -9.92
C LEU A 257 -14.43 -8.38 -9.34
N ASN A 258 -15.19 -9.24 -10.02
CA ASN A 258 -16.45 -9.80 -9.51
C ASN A 258 -16.30 -10.56 -8.16
N LYS A 259 -15.09 -10.93 -7.76
CA LYS A 259 -14.82 -11.54 -6.44
C LYS A 259 -14.83 -10.51 -5.30
N ILE A 260 -14.52 -9.25 -5.61
CA ILE A 260 -14.40 -8.14 -4.64
C ILE A 260 -15.44 -7.04 -4.86
N VAL A 261 -16.11 -7.03 -6.02
CA VAL A 261 -17.12 -6.04 -6.40
C VAL A 261 -18.41 -6.79 -6.77
N PRO A 262 -19.59 -6.33 -6.33
CA PRO A 262 -20.85 -6.94 -6.72
C PRO A 262 -21.04 -6.96 -8.23
N SER A 263 -21.52 -8.08 -8.78
CA SER A 263 -21.73 -8.24 -10.22
C SER A 263 -22.66 -7.17 -10.82
N SER A 264 -23.57 -6.60 -10.05
CA SER A 264 -24.40 -5.47 -10.50
C SER A 264 -23.56 -4.25 -10.90
N GLN A 265 -22.41 -4.00 -10.29
CA GLN A 265 -21.58 -2.84 -10.64
C GLN A 265 -20.73 -3.08 -11.90
N LEU A 266 -20.43 -4.34 -12.23
CA LEU A 266 -19.54 -4.72 -13.34
C LEU A 266 -20.28 -5.24 -14.58
N ASN A 267 -21.40 -5.92 -14.37
CA ASN A 267 -22.20 -6.54 -15.41
C ASN A 267 -23.47 -5.77 -15.73
N ASP A 268 -23.84 -4.77 -14.93
CA ASP A 268 -24.94 -3.92 -15.34
C ASP A 268 -24.58 -3.33 -16.69
N SER A 269 -25.44 -3.69 -17.63
CA SER A 269 -25.49 -3.28 -19.02
C SER A 269 -25.87 -1.80 -19.14
N ILE A 270 -25.36 -0.96 -18.23
CA ILE A 270 -25.56 0.49 -18.14
C ILE A 270 -25.08 1.19 -19.42
N LEU A 271 -24.13 0.59 -20.13
CA LEU A 271 -23.64 1.05 -21.43
C LEU A 271 -24.47 0.59 -22.64
N THR A 272 -25.43 -0.35 -22.46
CA THR A 272 -26.34 -0.81 -23.53
C THR A 272 -27.69 -0.09 -23.54
N LYS A 273 -28.10 0.56 -22.43
CA LYS A 273 -29.36 1.30 -22.35
C LYS A 273 -29.20 2.76 -22.81
N LYS A 274 -30.17 3.26 -23.57
CA LYS A 274 -30.22 4.59 -24.25
C LYS A 274 -29.99 5.85 -23.36
N LYS A 275 -29.76 5.74 -22.05
CA LYS A 275 -29.44 6.87 -21.14
C LYS A 275 -27.95 6.90 -20.78
N LYS A 276 -27.11 6.96 -21.82
CA LYS A 276 -25.65 6.81 -21.80
C LYS A 276 -24.91 7.94 -21.06
N ARG A 277 -25.43 9.16 -21.14
CA ARG A 277 -24.75 10.37 -20.67
C ARG A 277 -25.02 10.65 -19.20
N ASP A 278 -26.27 10.51 -18.78
CA ASP A 278 -26.71 10.96 -17.46
C ASP A 278 -26.29 10.00 -16.33
N PHE A 279 -26.16 8.69 -16.59
CA PHE A 279 -25.75 7.76 -15.54
C PHE A 279 -24.24 7.71 -15.33
N LEU A 280 -23.40 7.75 -16.38
CA LEU A 280 -21.96 7.95 -16.22
C LEU A 280 -21.70 9.30 -15.56
N LYS A 281 -22.40 10.37 -15.99
CA LYS A 281 -22.41 11.63 -15.25
C LYS A 281 -22.83 11.46 -13.80
N ASN A 282 -23.83 10.65 -13.46
CA ASN A 282 -24.25 10.44 -12.06
C ASN A 282 -23.28 9.57 -11.25
N ALA A 283 -22.73 8.50 -11.82
CA ALA A 283 -21.74 7.63 -11.17
C ALA A 283 -20.41 8.36 -10.93
N ILE A 284 -20.07 9.29 -11.81
CA ILE A 284 -18.82 10.07 -11.76
C ILE A 284 -18.99 11.40 -10.99
N SER A 285 -20.16 12.06 -11.04
CA SER A 285 -20.41 13.37 -10.37
C SER A 285 -20.78 13.28 -8.89
N THR A 286 -21.41 12.21 -8.41
CA THR A 286 -21.74 12.13 -6.97
C THR A 286 -20.51 11.72 -6.16
N LYS A 287 -19.86 12.68 -5.49
CA LYS A 287 -19.13 12.37 -4.26
C LYS A 287 -20.07 11.54 -3.38
N SER A 288 -19.72 10.30 -3.08
CA SER A 288 -20.46 9.46 -2.12
C SER A 288 -21.89 9.06 -2.55
N ARG A 289 -22.03 8.15 -3.52
CA ARG A 289 -23.03 7.10 -3.30
C ARG A 289 -22.35 6.06 -2.42
N LYS A 290 -22.76 5.99 -1.15
CA LYS A 290 -22.52 4.82 -0.30
C LYS A 290 -23.20 3.62 -0.95
N TRP A 291 -22.58 3.04 -1.97
CA TRP A 291 -22.99 1.75 -2.53
C TRP A 291 -23.07 0.78 -1.37
N THR A 292 -24.16 0.03 -1.28
CA THR A 292 -24.38 -0.96 -0.23
C THR A 292 -23.24 -1.96 -0.24
N ARG A 293 -22.31 -1.77 0.70
CA ARG A 293 -21.02 -2.43 0.74
C ARG A 293 -21.19 -3.87 1.20
N LYS A 294 -20.67 -4.84 0.44
CA LYS A 294 -20.00 -5.95 1.12
C LYS A 294 -18.78 -5.33 1.79
N LYS A 295 -18.59 -5.55 3.08
CA LYS A 295 -17.42 -5.09 3.82
C LYS A 295 -16.22 -5.88 3.30
N VAL A 296 -15.61 -5.42 2.21
CA VAL A 296 -14.41 -6.02 1.63
C VAL A 296 -13.22 -5.39 2.35
N GLU A 297 -12.32 -6.24 2.82
CA GLU A 297 -11.11 -5.86 3.55
C GLU A 297 -10.04 -5.30 2.59
N LEU A 298 -10.37 -4.31 1.75
CA LEU A 298 -9.33 -3.56 1.04
C LEU A 298 -8.80 -2.45 1.94
N LEU A 299 -7.51 -2.09 1.77
CA LEU A 299 -6.98 -0.85 2.31
C LEU A 299 -7.87 0.32 1.84
N PRO A 300 -8.21 1.30 2.72
CA PRO A 300 -9.13 2.38 2.39
C PRO A 300 -8.77 3.09 1.07
N VAL A 301 -7.50 3.47 0.88
CA VAL A 301 -7.05 4.13 -0.35
C VAL A 301 -7.18 3.25 -1.60
N LEU A 302 -6.96 1.93 -1.49
CA LEU A 302 -7.15 1.02 -2.62
C LEU A 302 -8.63 0.88 -2.96
N GLN A 303 -9.49 0.83 -1.95
CA GLN A 303 -10.94 0.84 -2.14
C GLN A 303 -11.39 2.15 -2.84
N GLU A 304 -10.85 3.30 -2.44
CA GLU A 304 -11.16 4.57 -3.11
C GLU A 304 -10.74 4.57 -4.58
N THR A 305 -9.53 4.07 -4.89
CA THR A 305 -9.08 3.97 -6.28
C THR A 305 -9.92 2.97 -7.09
N LEU A 306 -10.37 1.89 -6.46
CA LEU A 306 -11.23 0.88 -7.08
C LEU A 306 -12.54 1.51 -7.55
N ASP A 307 -13.21 2.21 -6.63
CA ASP A 307 -14.52 2.81 -6.85
C ASP A 307 -14.47 4.02 -7.80
N ASP A 308 -13.48 4.90 -7.61
CA ASP A 308 -13.40 6.19 -8.32
C ASP A 308 -12.77 6.08 -9.71
N PHE A 309 -11.93 5.07 -9.96
CA PHE A 309 -11.18 4.97 -11.21
C PHE A 309 -11.14 3.57 -11.84
N VAL A 310 -10.79 2.51 -11.10
CA VAL A 310 -10.56 1.18 -11.71
C VAL A 310 -11.85 0.59 -12.29
N ILE A 311 -12.98 0.63 -11.56
CA ILE A 311 -14.28 0.16 -12.08
C ILE A 311 -14.72 0.99 -13.30
N PRO A 312 -14.77 2.34 -13.25
CA PRO A 312 -15.07 3.15 -14.43
C PRO A 312 -14.17 2.85 -15.63
N LEU A 313 -12.86 2.69 -15.41
CA LEU A 313 -11.90 2.36 -16.45
C LEU A 313 -12.20 1.01 -17.09
N ALA A 314 -12.41 -0.05 -16.30
CA ALA A 314 -12.73 -1.39 -16.81
C ALA A 314 -13.98 -1.38 -17.70
N LEU A 315 -15.02 -0.67 -17.28
CA LEU A 315 -16.27 -0.54 -18.04
C LEU A 315 -16.08 0.26 -19.33
N LEU A 316 -15.32 1.36 -19.27
CA LEU A 316 -15.00 2.20 -20.43
C LEU A 316 -14.20 1.42 -21.48
N LEU A 317 -13.13 0.74 -21.05
CA LEU A 317 -12.28 -0.04 -21.94
C LEU A 317 -13.05 -1.21 -22.56
N ARG A 318 -13.85 -1.94 -21.76
CA ARG A 318 -14.73 -2.99 -22.30
C ARG A 318 -15.60 -2.45 -23.41
N TYR A 319 -16.29 -1.34 -23.16
CA TYR A 319 -17.17 -0.73 -24.16
C TYR A 319 -16.42 -0.34 -25.43
N ARG A 320 -15.31 0.38 -25.29
CA ARG A 320 -14.54 0.88 -26.44
C ARG A 320 -13.96 -0.26 -27.26
N PHE A 321 -13.28 -1.21 -26.61
CA PHE A 321 -12.63 -2.30 -27.33
C PHE A 321 -13.67 -3.20 -28.01
N THR A 322 -14.84 -3.42 -27.39
CA THR A 322 -15.92 -4.16 -28.03
C THR A 322 -16.41 -3.43 -29.29
N GLN A 323 -16.65 -2.12 -29.20
CA GLN A 323 -17.09 -1.33 -30.35
C GLN A 323 -16.05 -1.32 -31.48
N THR A 324 -14.76 -1.18 -31.17
CA THR A 324 -13.68 -1.23 -32.16
C THR A 324 -13.59 -2.62 -32.79
N ASN A 325 -13.62 -3.68 -31.98
CA ASN A 325 -13.48 -5.04 -32.51
C ASN A 325 -14.69 -5.46 -33.36
N GLU A 326 -15.91 -5.09 -32.98
CA GLU A 326 -17.13 -5.40 -33.75
C GLU A 326 -17.26 -4.62 -35.06
N LYS A 327 -16.60 -3.45 -35.18
CA LYS A 327 -16.77 -2.54 -36.33
C LYS A 327 -15.55 -2.44 -37.23
N LEU A 328 -14.35 -2.70 -36.71
CA LEU A 328 -13.09 -2.45 -37.41
C LEU A 328 -12.18 -3.68 -37.42
N SER A 329 -11.84 -4.23 -36.25
CA SER A 329 -10.78 -5.25 -36.17
C SER A 329 -11.26 -6.68 -36.48
N TYR A 330 -12.50 -7.04 -36.12
CA TYR A 330 -13.10 -8.36 -36.30
C TYR A 330 -12.24 -9.54 -35.79
N GLN A 331 -11.41 -9.31 -34.78
CA GLN A 331 -10.51 -10.34 -34.25
C GLN A 331 -11.24 -11.30 -33.32
N PRO A 332 -10.88 -12.60 -33.32
CA PRO A 332 -11.41 -13.54 -32.33
C PRO A 332 -11.01 -13.09 -30.92
N ILE A 333 -11.95 -13.20 -29.99
CA ILE A 333 -11.70 -12.86 -28.58
C ILE A 333 -11.00 -14.05 -27.92
N GLU A 334 -9.82 -13.81 -27.37
CA GLU A 334 -9.08 -14.84 -26.62
C GLU A 334 -9.77 -15.08 -25.28
N THR A 335 -10.04 -16.35 -24.97
CA THR A 335 -10.73 -16.77 -23.73
C THR A 335 -9.87 -17.70 -22.87
N ASP A 336 -8.77 -18.22 -23.40
CA ASP A 336 -7.84 -19.06 -22.65
C ASP A 336 -6.99 -18.21 -21.69
N GLU A 337 -7.27 -18.35 -20.40
CA GLU A 337 -6.52 -17.67 -19.34
C GLU A 337 -5.01 -17.97 -19.39
N THR A 338 -4.60 -19.17 -19.81
CA THR A 338 -3.18 -19.54 -19.87
C THR A 338 -2.45 -18.79 -20.98
N VAL A 339 -3.12 -18.54 -22.11
CA VAL A 339 -2.58 -17.74 -23.22
C VAL A 339 -2.46 -16.27 -22.79
N LEU A 340 -3.53 -15.73 -22.19
CA LEU A 340 -3.54 -14.34 -21.70
C LEU A 340 -2.45 -14.09 -20.65
N ARG A 341 -2.22 -15.04 -19.74
CA ARG A 341 -1.16 -14.93 -18.71
C ARG A 341 0.25 -14.91 -19.29
N LYS A 342 0.50 -15.61 -20.41
CA LYS A 342 1.83 -15.59 -21.06
C LYS A 342 2.20 -14.21 -21.64
N LEU A 343 1.20 -13.37 -21.88
CA LEU A 343 1.38 -12.02 -22.40
C LEU A 343 1.62 -10.98 -21.30
N ILE A 344 1.47 -11.37 -20.02
CA ILE A 344 1.73 -10.49 -18.89
C ILE A 344 3.25 -10.28 -18.76
N PRO A 345 3.73 -9.02 -18.80
CA PRO A 345 5.16 -8.75 -18.67
C PRO A 345 5.64 -9.06 -17.25
N ARG A 346 6.96 -9.26 -17.11
CA ARG A 346 7.57 -9.38 -15.78
C ARG A 346 7.38 -8.10 -14.97
N GLY A 347 6.94 -8.26 -13.72
CA GLY A 347 6.83 -7.17 -12.77
C GLY A 347 8.16 -6.47 -12.52
N LYS A 348 8.08 -5.17 -12.21
CA LYS A 348 9.22 -4.37 -11.75
C LYS A 348 8.85 -3.76 -10.40
N ALA A 349 9.60 -4.14 -9.38
CA ALA A 349 9.56 -3.53 -8.06
C ALA A 349 10.85 -2.72 -7.88
N PRO A 350 10.78 -1.43 -7.51
CA PRO A 350 11.96 -0.69 -7.11
C PRO A 350 12.59 -1.36 -5.88
N GLU A 351 13.92 -1.37 -5.83
CA GLU A 351 14.65 -1.79 -4.63
C GLU A 351 14.55 -0.66 -3.61
N LEU A 352 13.70 -0.84 -2.60
CA LEU A 352 13.40 0.19 -1.61
C LEU A 352 14.24 -0.05 -0.36
N LYS A 353 15.03 0.94 0.02
CA LYS A 353 15.83 0.94 1.25
C LYS A 353 15.18 1.84 2.29
N GLY A 354 15.22 1.40 3.54
CA GLY A 354 14.81 2.21 4.68
C GLY A 354 15.80 3.33 4.95
N SER A 355 15.38 4.29 5.77
CA SER A 355 16.30 5.28 6.30
C SER A 355 17.33 4.63 7.22
N GLN A 356 18.57 5.13 7.20
CA GLN A 356 19.58 4.71 8.16
C GLN A 356 19.31 5.36 9.51
N TRP A 357 19.44 4.57 10.58
CA TRP A 357 19.22 4.99 11.95
C TRP A 357 20.48 4.73 12.78
N TYR A 358 20.80 5.66 13.67
CA TYR A 358 21.94 5.56 14.59
C TYR A 358 21.56 6.09 15.97
N LEU A 359 22.31 5.65 16.99
CA LEU A 359 22.18 6.16 18.34
C LEU A 359 23.02 7.43 18.50
N ASN A 360 22.39 8.54 18.83
CA ASN A 360 23.09 9.75 19.25
C ASN A 360 23.28 9.70 20.78
N LEU A 361 24.49 9.37 21.22
CA LEU A 361 24.83 9.25 22.65
C LEU A 361 24.70 10.57 23.42
N ASN A 362 24.89 11.72 22.76
CA ASN A 362 24.79 13.03 23.42
C ASN A 362 23.34 13.38 23.77
N GLU A 363 22.41 12.98 22.90
CA GLU A 363 20.97 13.25 23.07
C GLU A 363 20.20 12.05 23.62
N GLN A 364 20.89 10.92 23.83
CA GLN A 364 20.32 9.63 24.26
C GLN A 364 19.10 9.24 23.42
N SER A 365 19.18 9.47 22.11
CA SER A 365 18.06 9.35 21.17
C SER A 365 18.46 8.60 19.91
N LEU A 366 17.51 7.82 19.38
CA LEU A 366 17.65 7.23 18.05
C LEU A 366 17.34 8.31 17.01
N GLN A 367 18.31 8.58 16.14
CA GLN A 367 18.21 9.60 15.11
C GLN A 367 18.33 9.00 13.72
N GLN A 368 17.62 9.62 12.80
CA GLN A 368 17.72 9.30 11.39
C GLN A 368 18.95 9.98 10.79
N GLU A 369 19.75 9.24 10.03
CA GLU A 369 20.80 9.83 9.20
C GLU A 369 20.13 10.67 8.12
N THR A 370 20.38 11.98 8.15
CA THR A 370 19.89 12.88 7.12
C THR A 370 20.75 12.63 5.89
N PRO A 371 20.18 12.19 4.75
CA PRO A 371 20.96 12.06 3.55
C PRO A 371 21.55 13.43 3.22
N SER A 372 22.86 13.49 3.06
CA SER A 372 23.54 14.65 2.50
C SER A 372 22.82 15.02 1.20
N GLN A 373 22.51 16.31 1.02
CA GLN A 373 21.76 16.82 -0.13
C GLN A 373 22.40 16.32 -1.43
N GLY A 374 21.83 15.27 -2.05
CA GLY A 374 22.44 14.69 -3.26
C GLY A 374 21.86 13.38 -3.79
N ALA A 375 21.15 12.57 -2.99
CA ALA A 375 20.63 11.28 -3.45
C ALA A 375 19.09 11.26 -3.54
N TYR A 376 18.54 11.91 -4.58
CA TYR A 376 17.18 11.69 -5.04
C TYR A 376 17.21 11.14 -6.46
N TYR A 377 17.06 9.83 -6.64
CA TYR A 377 16.51 9.22 -7.86
C TYR A 377 15.76 7.94 -7.52
#